data_AF-A0A0A0HK74-F1
#
_entry.id   AF-A0A0A0HK74-F1
#
_cell.length_a   1.000
_cell.length_b   1.000
_cell.length_c   1.000
_cell.angle_alpha   90.00
_cell.angle_beta   90.00
_cell.angle_gamma   90.00
#
_symmetry.space_group_name_H-M   'P 1'
#
loop_
_entity.id
_entity.type
_entity.pdbx_description
1 polymer ?
#
loop_
_entity_poly.entity_id
_entity_poly.type
_entity_poly.pdbx_seq_one_letter_code
_entity_poly.pdbx_strand_id
1 'polypeptide(L)'
;MLAVVLGPGAVQAAECRGEQFEGESYTVCAVDMARDDLRLFLNDAEAGTPLGSFGAIEDQIKAEGKALVFAMNAGMYHADRSPVGLYVEAGKEVRGLVTRDGPGNFGLLPNGVFCIRKGRADVIESLRFEREKPACRDASQSGPMLVIDGALHPRFLKDSDSLYVRNGVGTSQDGRRAFFVISDRAVNFHTFGRFFRDHLKLSQALYFDGKVSRLYAPALGRSDIGFPLGPMVGAVIDAGTAVD
;
A
#
# COMPACT_ATOMS: atom_id res chain seq x y z
N MET A 1 11.94 -35.49 32.43
CA MET A 1 12.02 -34.60 31.26
C MET A 1 10.61 -34.09 30.98
N LEU A 2 10.31 -32.85 31.32
CA LEU A 2 9.02 -32.22 31.03
C LEU A 2 9.08 -31.73 29.58
N ALA A 3 8.35 -32.36 28.68
CA ALA A 3 8.23 -31.91 27.29
C ALA A 3 7.30 -30.70 27.26
N VAL A 4 7.85 -29.52 27.03
CA VAL A 4 7.07 -28.32 26.71
C VAL A 4 6.62 -28.47 25.27
N VAL A 5 5.32 -28.75 25.08
CA VAL A 5 4.68 -28.71 23.76
C VAL A 5 4.44 -27.23 23.42
N LEU A 6 5.32 -26.66 22.61
CA LEU A 6 5.10 -25.37 21.96
C LEU A 6 3.95 -25.56 20.95
N GLY A 7 2.76 -25.09 21.30
CA GLY A 7 1.63 -25.02 20.36
C GLY A 7 1.97 -24.09 19.18
N PRO A 8 1.38 -24.31 17.99
CA PRO A 8 1.55 -23.40 16.87
C PRO A 8 1.09 -22.00 17.30
N GLY A 9 2.00 -21.03 17.25
CA GLY A 9 1.67 -19.64 17.55
C GLY A 9 0.62 -19.14 16.55
N ALA A 10 -0.42 -18.47 17.06
CA ALA A 10 -1.39 -17.79 16.21
C ALA A 10 -0.65 -16.84 15.26
N VAL A 11 -0.90 -16.98 13.96
CA VAL A 11 -0.38 -16.03 12.98
C VAL A 11 -1.32 -14.84 13.04
N GLN A 12 -0.85 -13.74 13.65
CA GLN A 12 -1.54 -12.48 13.54
C GLN A 12 -1.37 -11.95 12.12
N ALA A 13 -2.49 -11.85 11.40
CA ALA A 13 -2.59 -11.20 10.11
C ALA A 13 -2.30 -9.70 10.21
N ALA A 14 -2.30 -9.02 9.06
CA ALA A 14 -2.22 -7.56 9.01
C ALA A 14 -3.17 -6.91 10.03
N GLU A 15 -2.61 -6.14 10.96
CA GLU A 15 -3.35 -5.54 12.06
C GLU A 15 -4.05 -4.27 11.57
N CYS A 16 -5.30 -4.41 11.14
CA CYS A 16 -6.16 -3.29 10.77
C CYS A 16 -6.89 -2.72 12.00
N ARG A 17 -6.80 -1.41 12.21
CA ARG A 17 -7.48 -0.70 13.31
C ARG A 17 -7.89 0.72 12.94
N GLY A 18 -8.90 1.24 13.61
CA GLY A 18 -9.28 2.65 13.54
C GLY A 18 -8.38 3.51 14.45
N GLU A 19 -7.96 4.67 13.96
CA GLU A 19 -7.17 5.65 14.70
C GLU A 19 -7.71 7.07 14.48
N GLN A 20 -7.43 7.97 15.43
CA GLN A 20 -7.81 9.38 15.34
C GLN A 20 -6.59 10.28 15.52
N PHE A 21 -6.53 11.34 14.72
CA PHE A 21 -5.47 12.33 14.80
C PHE A 21 -5.99 13.69 14.35
N GLU A 22 -5.78 14.73 15.17
CA GLU A 22 -6.18 16.11 14.89
C GLU A 22 -7.65 16.29 14.46
N GLY A 23 -8.55 15.45 14.99
CA GLY A 23 -9.98 15.50 14.70
C GLY A 23 -10.42 14.69 13.47
N GLU A 24 -9.47 14.04 12.77
CA GLU A 24 -9.75 13.16 11.63
C GLU A 24 -9.65 11.68 12.03
N SER A 25 -10.42 10.85 11.33
CA SER A 25 -10.44 9.39 11.50
C SER A 25 -9.72 8.69 10.36
N TYR A 26 -8.95 7.66 10.70
CA TYR A 26 -8.16 6.86 9.77
C TYR A 26 -8.34 5.38 10.08
N THR A 27 -8.26 4.55 9.05
CA THR A 27 -8.00 3.12 9.22
C THR A 27 -6.54 2.83 8.85
N VAL A 28 -5.82 2.16 9.75
CA VAL A 28 -4.41 1.76 9.59
C VAL A 28 -4.32 0.25 9.60
N CYS A 29 -3.74 -0.33 8.55
CA CYS A 29 -3.38 -1.74 8.47
C CYS A 29 -1.87 -1.88 8.49
N ALA A 30 -1.33 -2.45 9.57
CA ALA A 30 0.09 -2.69 9.72
C ALA A 30 0.47 -4.11 9.29
N VAL A 31 1.50 -4.23 8.46
CA VAL A 31 2.00 -5.50 7.92
C VAL A 31 3.42 -5.73 8.42
N ASP A 32 3.67 -6.93 8.94
CA ASP A 32 4.98 -7.41 9.37
C ASP A 32 5.68 -8.16 8.23
N MET A 33 6.74 -7.58 7.70
CA MET A 33 7.40 -8.11 6.51
C MET A 33 8.16 -9.42 6.74
N ALA A 34 8.35 -9.85 7.99
CA ALA A 34 8.96 -11.14 8.30
C ALA A 34 7.92 -12.28 8.42
N ARG A 35 6.64 -11.95 8.61
CA ARG A 35 5.56 -12.90 8.88
C ARG A 35 4.50 -12.93 7.78
N ASP A 36 4.12 -11.76 7.29
CA ASP A 36 3.03 -11.61 6.33
C ASP A 36 3.54 -11.72 4.89
N ASP A 37 2.75 -12.39 4.05
CA ASP A 37 2.98 -12.43 2.61
C ASP A 37 2.26 -11.26 1.93
N LEU A 38 2.92 -10.11 1.91
CA LEU A 38 2.44 -8.92 1.22
C LEU A 38 2.74 -9.02 -0.27
N ARG A 39 1.76 -8.86 -1.17
CA ARG A 39 1.93 -8.97 -2.63
C ARG A 39 1.29 -7.80 -3.37
N LEU A 40 1.71 -7.59 -4.63
CA LEU A 40 0.97 -6.76 -5.58
C LEU A 40 0.12 -7.65 -6.50
N PHE A 41 -1.00 -7.08 -6.97
CA PHE A 41 -1.94 -7.72 -7.88
C PHE A 41 -2.38 -6.72 -8.94
N LEU A 42 -2.35 -7.11 -10.21
CA LEU A 42 -2.83 -6.28 -11.32
C LEU A 42 -3.77 -7.04 -12.26
N ASN A 43 -3.25 -8.08 -12.89
CA ASN A 43 -3.98 -8.86 -13.90
C ASN A 43 -4.21 -10.28 -13.40
N ASP A 44 -5.29 -10.87 -13.88
CA ASP A 44 -5.55 -12.30 -13.74
C ASP A 44 -4.41 -13.08 -14.38
N ALA A 45 -3.86 -14.05 -13.65
CA ALA A 45 -2.67 -14.78 -14.07
C ALA A 45 -2.90 -15.64 -15.32
N GLU A 46 -4.14 -16.08 -15.57
CA GLU A 46 -4.49 -16.93 -16.71
C GLU A 46 -5.00 -16.12 -17.89
N ALA A 47 -5.95 -15.21 -17.66
CA ALA A 47 -6.60 -14.41 -18.69
C ALA A 47 -5.77 -13.20 -19.14
N GLY A 48 -4.84 -12.73 -18.30
CA GLY A 48 -4.02 -11.55 -18.57
C GLY A 48 -4.80 -10.23 -18.55
N THR A 49 -6.06 -10.23 -18.14
CA THR A 49 -6.94 -9.06 -18.02
C THR A 49 -6.92 -8.49 -16.60
N PRO A 50 -7.19 -7.19 -16.37
CA PRO A 50 -7.20 -6.61 -15.03
C PRO A 50 -8.15 -7.34 -14.06
N LEU A 51 -7.67 -7.64 -12.84
CA LEU A 51 -8.48 -8.24 -11.77
C LEU A 51 -9.61 -7.31 -11.32
N GLY A 52 -9.29 -6.01 -11.17
CA GLY A 52 -10.26 -4.96 -10.93
C GLY A 52 -10.97 -4.94 -9.57
N SER A 53 -10.87 -5.98 -8.75
CA SER A 53 -11.56 -6.04 -7.44
C SER A 53 -10.86 -6.94 -6.44
N PHE A 54 -11.13 -6.70 -5.14
CA PHE A 54 -10.61 -7.55 -4.06
C PHE A 54 -11.20 -8.98 -4.09
N GLY A 55 -12.47 -9.13 -4.51
CA GLY A 55 -13.08 -10.46 -4.67
C GLY A 55 -12.39 -11.29 -5.76
N ALA A 56 -11.98 -10.66 -6.86
CA ALA A 56 -11.18 -11.34 -7.89
C ALA A 56 -9.80 -11.77 -7.37
N ILE A 57 -9.16 -10.98 -6.49
CA ILE A 57 -7.94 -11.40 -5.79
C ILE A 57 -8.23 -12.62 -4.91
N GLU A 58 -9.28 -12.58 -4.10
CA GLU A 58 -9.68 -13.71 -3.25
C GLU A 58 -9.89 -14.99 -4.06
N ASP A 59 -10.58 -14.90 -5.19
CA ASP A 59 -10.82 -16.05 -6.05
C ASP A 59 -9.54 -16.61 -6.68
N GLN A 60 -8.62 -15.74 -7.12
CA GLN A 60 -7.33 -16.17 -7.65
C GLN A 60 -6.48 -16.89 -6.60
N ILE A 61 -6.38 -16.34 -5.38
CA ILE A 61 -5.49 -16.89 -4.34
C ILE A 61 -6.09 -18.09 -3.60
N LYS A 62 -7.41 -18.32 -3.70
CA LYS A 62 -8.06 -19.53 -3.15
C LYS A 62 -7.47 -20.80 -3.76
N ALA A 63 -7.13 -20.78 -5.06
CA ALA A 63 -6.49 -21.91 -5.73
C ALA A 63 -5.09 -22.23 -5.15
N GLU A 64 -4.43 -21.25 -4.53
CA GLU A 64 -3.16 -21.41 -3.83
C GLU A 64 -3.34 -21.86 -2.37
N GLY A 65 -4.57 -22.08 -1.90
CA GLY A 65 -4.86 -22.36 -0.49
C GLY A 65 -4.58 -21.15 0.41
N LYS A 66 -4.74 -19.92 -0.10
CA LYS A 66 -4.50 -18.68 0.63
C LYS A 66 -5.80 -17.93 0.92
N ALA A 67 -5.74 -17.01 1.87
CA ALA A 67 -6.81 -16.06 2.19
C ALA A 67 -6.27 -14.62 2.19
N LEU A 68 -7.11 -13.67 1.75
CA LEU A 68 -6.80 -12.25 1.76
C LEU A 68 -7.23 -11.69 3.13
N VAL A 69 -6.33 -11.00 3.82
CA VAL A 69 -6.62 -10.40 5.15
C VAL A 69 -6.59 -8.89 5.14
N PHE A 70 -6.00 -8.32 4.09
CA PHE A 70 -5.93 -6.90 3.86
C PHE A 70 -5.73 -6.67 2.36
N ALA A 71 -6.42 -5.68 1.79
CA ALA A 71 -6.06 -5.13 0.49
C ALA A 71 -6.47 -3.67 0.31
N MET A 72 -5.73 -2.95 -0.52
CA MET A 72 -6.10 -1.63 -1.01
C MET A 72 -5.61 -1.41 -2.44
N ASN A 73 -6.18 -0.41 -3.12
CA ASN A 73 -5.56 0.08 -4.35
C ASN A 73 -4.16 0.66 -4.06
N ALA A 74 -3.21 0.37 -4.94
CA ALA A 74 -1.82 0.80 -4.86
C ALA A 74 -1.58 2.03 -5.77
N GLY A 75 -0.50 2.04 -6.55
CA GLY A 75 -0.12 3.18 -7.38
C GLY A 75 -1.16 3.57 -8.43
N MET A 76 -1.06 4.83 -8.87
CA MET A 76 -1.97 5.43 -9.85
C MET A 76 -2.01 4.67 -11.17
N TYR A 77 -3.18 4.66 -11.81
CA TYR A 77 -3.45 3.91 -13.05
C TYR A 77 -4.28 4.69 -14.07
N HIS A 78 -4.18 4.27 -15.33
CA HIS A 78 -4.94 4.81 -16.45
C HIS A 78 -6.39 4.28 -16.48
N ALA A 79 -7.24 4.82 -17.35
CA ALA A 79 -8.63 4.38 -17.47
C ALA A 79 -8.75 2.87 -17.82
N ASP A 80 -7.77 2.32 -18.53
CA ASP A 80 -7.64 0.89 -18.87
C ASP A 80 -7.06 0.03 -17.75
N ARG A 81 -6.83 0.61 -16.55
CA ARG A 81 -6.26 -0.03 -15.36
C ARG A 81 -4.77 -0.33 -15.41
N SER A 82 -4.09 0.05 -16.49
CA SER A 82 -2.64 -0.09 -16.56
C SER A 82 -1.92 0.90 -15.62
N PRO A 83 -0.80 0.51 -14.98
CA PRO A 83 -0.03 1.38 -14.10
C PRO A 83 0.50 2.63 -14.83
N VAL A 84 0.47 3.78 -14.17
CA VAL A 84 1.05 5.02 -14.72
C VAL A 84 2.57 4.97 -14.74
N GLY A 85 3.19 4.52 -13.65
CA GLY A 85 4.63 4.45 -13.45
C GLY A 85 5.16 3.02 -13.28
N LEU A 86 6.34 2.88 -12.66
CA LEU A 86 6.98 1.59 -12.41
C LEU A 86 5.99 0.61 -11.79
N TYR A 87 5.88 -0.57 -12.39
CA TYR A 87 5.15 -1.68 -11.83
C TYR A 87 5.95 -2.96 -12.03
N VAL A 88 6.31 -3.61 -10.93
CA VAL A 88 6.95 -4.92 -10.90
C VAL A 88 6.05 -5.85 -10.10
N GLU A 89 5.76 -7.03 -10.64
CA GLU A 89 4.98 -8.06 -9.96
C GLU A 89 5.72 -9.40 -10.10
N ALA A 90 5.97 -10.08 -8.99
CA ALA A 90 6.71 -11.34 -8.93
C ALA A 90 8.07 -11.30 -9.69
N GLY A 91 8.77 -10.16 -9.62
CA GLY A 91 10.07 -9.91 -10.24
C GLY A 91 10.01 -9.54 -11.73
N LYS A 92 8.82 -9.46 -12.33
CA LYS A 92 8.64 -9.07 -13.72
C LYS A 92 8.20 -7.61 -13.82
N GLU A 93 8.99 -6.80 -14.53
CA GLU A 93 8.61 -5.43 -14.84
C GLU A 93 7.53 -5.40 -15.93
N VAL A 94 6.40 -4.74 -15.62
CA VAL A 94 5.26 -4.53 -16.52
C VAL A 94 5.30 -3.11 -17.10
N ARG A 95 5.79 -2.15 -16.32
CA ARG A 95 5.94 -0.74 -16.71
C ARG A 95 7.19 -0.16 -16.06
N GLY A 96 7.88 0.73 -16.77
CA GLY A 96 9.12 1.36 -16.32
C GLY A 96 8.91 2.59 -15.45
N LEU A 97 9.97 2.98 -14.75
CA LEU A 97 10.03 4.15 -13.86
C LEU A 97 9.78 5.47 -14.62
N VAL A 98 8.98 6.34 -14.02
CA VAL A 98 8.71 7.69 -14.54
C VAL A 98 9.23 8.73 -13.55
N THR A 99 10.31 9.42 -13.92
CA THR A 99 10.96 10.45 -13.08
C THR A 99 10.62 11.89 -13.47
N ARG A 100 10.06 12.08 -14.67
CA ARG A 100 9.60 13.39 -15.15
C ARG A 100 8.29 13.81 -14.51
N ASP A 101 8.07 15.12 -14.48
CA ASP A 101 6.78 15.69 -14.11
C ASP A 101 5.69 15.35 -15.15
N GLY A 102 4.45 15.64 -14.78
CA GLY A 102 3.28 15.30 -15.57
C GLY A 102 2.00 15.84 -14.95
N PRO A 103 0.84 15.56 -15.56
CA PRO A 103 -0.43 16.01 -15.04
C PRO A 103 -0.82 15.27 -13.75
N GLY A 104 -1.64 15.92 -12.93
CA GLY A 104 -2.25 15.33 -11.73
C GLY A 104 -1.28 15.03 -10.59
N ASN A 105 -1.74 14.26 -9.61
CA ASN A 105 -0.98 13.95 -8.40
C ASN A 105 0.33 13.19 -8.69
N PHE A 106 0.36 12.36 -9.73
CA PHE A 106 1.56 11.60 -10.11
C PHE A 106 2.74 12.51 -10.48
N GLY A 107 2.46 13.64 -11.12
CA GLY A 107 3.46 14.64 -11.50
C GLY A 107 3.73 15.68 -10.41
N LEU A 108 3.09 15.57 -9.24
CA LEU A 108 3.44 16.38 -8.07
C LEU A 108 4.74 15.82 -7.45
N LEU A 109 5.87 16.19 -8.04
CA LEU A 109 7.19 15.75 -7.60
C LEU A 109 7.61 16.39 -6.26
N PRO A 110 8.31 15.65 -5.38
CA PRO A 110 8.81 14.28 -5.58
C PRO A 110 7.71 13.20 -5.52
N ASN A 111 7.83 12.19 -6.38
CA ASN A 111 7.03 10.97 -6.34
C ASN A 111 7.91 9.79 -5.89
N GLY A 112 7.36 8.58 -5.75
CA GLY A 112 8.13 7.49 -5.17
C GLY A 112 7.64 6.10 -5.55
N VAL A 113 8.44 5.11 -5.15
CA VAL A 113 8.21 3.70 -5.37
C VAL A 113 8.04 3.01 -4.03
N PHE A 114 6.94 2.29 -3.87
CA PHE A 114 6.81 1.28 -2.84
C PHE A 114 7.46 -0.02 -3.35
N CYS A 115 8.56 -0.43 -2.74
CA CYS A 115 9.37 -1.58 -3.14
C CYS A 115 9.29 -2.69 -2.08
N ILE A 116 8.84 -3.88 -2.47
CA ILE A 116 8.77 -5.06 -1.62
C ILE A 116 9.93 -6.00 -1.95
N ARG A 117 10.63 -6.47 -0.91
CA ARG A 117 11.74 -7.41 -0.98
C ARG A 117 11.56 -8.52 0.05
N LYS A 118 12.42 -9.54 0.03
CA LYS A 118 12.37 -10.60 1.02
C LYS A 118 12.58 -10.02 2.44
N GLY A 119 11.58 -10.17 3.30
CA GLY A 119 11.68 -9.75 4.71
C GLY A 119 11.59 -8.23 4.95
N ARG A 120 11.32 -7.42 3.91
CA ARG A 120 11.26 -5.96 4.06
C ARG A 120 10.45 -5.26 2.96
N ALA A 121 9.93 -4.08 3.28
CA ALA A 121 9.36 -3.16 2.31
C ALA A 121 9.87 -1.74 2.57
N ASP A 122 10.05 -0.97 1.51
CA ASP A 122 10.60 0.38 1.58
C ASP A 122 9.83 1.31 0.64
N VAL A 123 9.44 2.48 1.16
CA VAL A 123 9.08 3.63 0.33
C VAL A 123 10.35 4.40 -0.02
N ILE A 124 10.58 4.62 -1.32
CA ILE A 124 11.80 5.22 -1.85
C ILE A 124 11.41 6.32 -2.84
N GLU A 125 11.95 7.53 -2.68
CA GLU A 125 11.79 8.61 -3.65
C GLU A 125 12.34 8.19 -5.03
N SER A 126 11.65 8.55 -6.12
CA SER A 126 11.91 7.98 -7.45
C SER A 126 13.32 8.24 -8.00
N LEU A 127 13.90 9.43 -7.82
CA LEU A 127 15.28 9.70 -8.27
C LEU A 127 16.28 8.92 -7.43
N ARG A 128 16.02 8.73 -6.13
CA ARG A 128 16.80 7.82 -5.29
C ARG A 128 16.68 6.38 -5.77
N PHE A 129 15.47 5.92 -6.10
CA PHE A 129 15.24 4.59 -6.66
C PHE A 129 16.00 4.38 -7.97
N GLU A 130 16.00 5.36 -8.88
CA GLU A 130 16.73 5.32 -10.15
C GLU A 130 18.25 5.16 -9.96
N ARG A 131 18.81 5.81 -8.93
CA ARG A 131 20.24 5.72 -8.60
C ARG A 131 20.60 4.40 -7.92
N GLU A 132 19.80 3.98 -6.95
CA GLU A 132 20.11 2.80 -6.11
C GLU A 132 19.72 1.47 -6.78
N LYS A 133 18.72 1.48 -7.67
CA LYS A 133 18.18 0.32 -8.41
C LYS A 133 17.99 -0.92 -7.54
N PRO A 134 17.26 -0.82 -6.41
CA PRO A 134 17.03 -1.98 -5.57
C PRO A 134 16.26 -3.06 -6.35
N ALA A 135 16.65 -4.32 -6.17
CA ALA A 135 15.94 -5.46 -6.76
C ALA A 135 14.66 -5.74 -5.96
N CYS A 136 13.55 -5.17 -6.40
CA CYS A 136 12.22 -5.40 -5.81
C CYS A 136 11.62 -6.69 -6.37
N ARG A 137 11.03 -7.52 -5.49
CA ARG A 137 10.14 -8.60 -5.93
C ARG A 137 8.85 -8.00 -6.49
N ASP A 138 8.30 -7.00 -5.81
CA ASP A 138 7.19 -6.21 -6.31
C ASP A 138 7.47 -4.73 -6.11
N ALA A 139 7.00 -3.89 -7.03
CA ALA A 139 7.15 -2.45 -6.94
C ALA A 139 5.93 -1.75 -7.52
N SER A 140 5.45 -0.71 -6.85
CA SER A 140 4.39 0.17 -7.36
C SER A 140 4.82 1.62 -7.20
N GLN A 141 4.98 2.33 -8.32
CA GLN A 141 5.23 3.76 -8.30
C GLN A 141 3.92 4.54 -8.19
N SER A 142 3.98 5.60 -7.41
CA SER A 142 2.87 6.54 -7.26
C SER A 142 3.39 7.93 -6.89
N GLY A 143 2.49 8.89 -6.71
CA GLY A 143 2.85 10.21 -6.23
C GLY A 143 1.64 11.03 -5.82
N PRO A 144 1.83 12.03 -4.94
CA PRO A 144 3.11 12.52 -4.41
C PRO A 144 3.73 11.63 -3.32
N MET A 145 5.02 11.78 -3.03
CA MET A 145 5.56 11.41 -1.72
C MET A 145 4.82 12.21 -0.64
N LEU A 146 4.45 11.57 0.47
CA LEU A 146 3.81 12.23 1.61
C LEU A 146 4.86 12.76 2.60
N VAL A 147 5.86 11.93 2.88
CA VAL A 147 6.97 12.22 3.78
C VAL A 147 8.27 11.79 3.11
N ILE A 148 9.27 12.67 3.10
CA ILE A 148 10.61 12.44 2.55
C ILE A 148 11.63 12.79 3.63
N ASP A 149 12.38 11.79 4.09
CA ASP A 149 13.42 11.94 5.12
C ASP A 149 12.92 12.69 6.37
N GLY A 150 11.68 12.39 6.78
CA GLY A 150 11.02 13.01 7.95
C GLY A 150 10.42 14.39 7.70
N ALA A 151 10.56 14.97 6.50
CA ALA A 151 9.90 16.21 6.11
C ALA A 151 8.62 15.93 5.30
N LEU A 152 7.60 16.78 5.43
CA LEU A 152 6.45 16.72 4.51
C LEU A 152 6.89 17.16 3.11
N HIS A 153 6.16 16.69 2.10
CA HIS A 153 6.37 17.18 0.75
C HIS A 153 6.28 18.72 0.68
N PRO A 154 7.26 19.41 0.06
CA PRO A 154 7.38 20.87 0.09
C PRO A 154 6.26 21.65 -0.62
N ARG A 155 5.36 20.97 -1.35
CA ARG A 155 4.27 21.59 -2.11
C ARG A 155 2.92 21.43 -1.41
N PHE A 156 2.88 20.78 -0.24
CA PHE A 156 1.64 20.63 0.50
C PHE A 156 1.26 21.95 1.17
N LEU A 157 0.08 22.46 0.82
CA LEU A 157 -0.50 23.64 1.44
C LEU A 157 -1.36 23.21 2.63
N LYS A 158 -1.14 23.84 3.79
CA LYS A 158 -1.89 23.54 5.02
C LYS A 158 -3.40 23.70 4.82
N ASP A 159 -3.80 24.76 4.12
CA ASP A 159 -5.20 25.15 3.93
C ASP A 159 -5.68 24.87 2.49
N SER A 160 -5.16 23.82 1.85
CA SER A 160 -5.63 23.40 0.52
C SER A 160 -7.10 22.96 0.54
N ASP A 161 -7.84 23.37 -0.49
CA ASP A 161 -9.21 22.98 -0.80
C ASP A 161 -9.32 21.61 -1.50
N SER A 162 -8.20 20.99 -1.86
CA SER A 162 -8.14 19.63 -2.42
C SER A 162 -8.42 18.61 -1.32
N LEU A 163 -9.69 18.33 -1.07
CA LEU A 163 -10.16 17.39 -0.05
C LEU A 163 -10.68 16.10 -0.70
N TYR A 164 -10.04 14.98 -0.37
CA TYR A 164 -10.42 13.65 -0.86
C TYR A 164 -10.24 12.62 0.25
N VAL A 165 -10.97 11.51 0.15
CA VAL A 165 -10.56 10.28 0.83
C VAL A 165 -9.22 9.87 0.22
N ARG A 166 -8.22 9.65 1.07
CA ARG A 166 -6.84 9.43 0.64
C ARG A 166 -6.34 8.12 1.20
N ASN A 167 -5.61 7.35 0.39
CA ASN A 167 -4.85 6.21 0.85
C ASN A 167 -3.35 6.34 0.52
N GLY A 168 -2.53 5.67 1.31
CA GLY A 168 -1.08 5.71 1.15
C GLY A 168 -0.40 4.66 2.01
N VAL A 169 0.91 4.55 1.83
CA VAL A 169 1.77 3.61 2.56
C VAL A 169 2.96 4.34 3.15
N GLY A 170 3.35 3.98 4.37
CA GLY A 170 4.64 4.35 4.95
C GLY A 170 5.38 3.12 5.44
N THR A 171 6.70 3.20 5.55
CA THR A 171 7.53 2.06 5.97
C THR A 171 8.44 2.43 7.13
N SER A 172 8.66 1.48 8.05
CA SER A 172 9.66 1.66 9.11
C SER A 172 11.07 1.77 8.54
N GLN A 173 11.97 2.45 9.24
CA GLN A 173 13.35 2.67 8.77
C GLN A 173 14.13 1.37 8.54
N ASP A 174 13.84 0.33 9.31
CA ASP A 174 14.44 -1.00 9.16
C ASP A 174 13.73 -1.88 8.10
N GLY A 175 12.66 -1.36 7.49
CA GLY A 175 11.84 -2.03 6.48
C GLY A 175 11.00 -3.19 7.00
N ARG A 176 10.98 -3.45 8.32
CA ARG A 176 10.26 -4.60 8.90
C ARG A 176 8.75 -4.39 8.96
N ARG A 177 8.27 -3.15 8.87
CA ARG A 177 6.84 -2.83 8.88
C ARG A 177 6.44 -1.93 7.73
N ALA A 178 5.31 -2.26 7.11
CA ALA A 178 4.59 -1.38 6.20
C ALA A 178 3.24 -0.98 6.83
N PHE A 179 2.91 0.30 6.76
CA PHE A 179 1.70 0.89 7.32
C PHE A 179 0.86 1.44 6.19
N PHE A 180 -0.24 0.75 5.92
CA PHE A 180 -1.20 1.14 4.91
C PHE A 180 -2.33 1.92 5.57
N VAL A 181 -2.58 3.14 5.10
CA VAL A 181 -3.53 4.05 5.73
C VAL A 181 -4.55 4.50 4.71
N ILE A 182 -5.82 4.58 5.13
CA ILE A 182 -6.88 5.28 4.42
C ILE A 182 -7.56 6.26 5.39
N SER A 183 -7.85 7.48 4.95
CA SER A 183 -8.68 8.42 5.71
C SER A 183 -10.16 8.02 5.60
N ASP A 184 -10.92 8.12 6.68
CA ASP A 184 -12.36 7.79 6.63
C ASP A 184 -13.21 8.98 6.12
N ARG A 185 -12.61 10.17 6.02
CA ARG A 185 -13.19 11.39 5.47
C ARG A 185 -12.22 12.09 4.52
N ALA A 186 -12.75 13.12 3.87
CA ALA A 186 -11.98 13.93 2.95
C ALA A 186 -10.98 14.82 3.70
N VAL A 187 -9.69 14.67 3.39
CA VAL A 187 -8.59 15.45 3.97
C VAL A 187 -7.70 16.01 2.86
N ASN A 188 -6.92 17.06 3.14
CA ASN A 188 -5.89 17.52 2.21
C ASN A 188 -4.57 16.75 2.42
N PHE A 189 -3.64 16.91 1.48
CA PHE A 189 -2.34 16.24 1.53
C PHE A 189 -1.50 16.62 2.75
N HIS A 190 -1.59 17.87 3.22
CA HIS A 190 -0.86 18.31 4.40
C HIS A 190 -1.34 17.56 5.65
N THR A 191 -2.65 17.50 5.89
CA THR A 191 -3.26 16.74 6.99
C THR A 191 -2.93 15.25 6.87
N PHE A 192 -3.07 14.66 5.68
CA PHE A 192 -2.76 13.25 5.47
C PHE A 192 -1.28 12.93 5.70
N GLY A 193 -0.36 13.75 5.17
CA GLY A 193 1.08 13.55 5.38
C GLY A 193 1.50 13.69 6.85
N ARG A 194 0.86 14.59 7.61
CA ARG A 194 1.10 14.72 9.06
C ARG A 194 0.66 13.48 9.83
N PHE A 195 -0.35 12.75 9.38
CA PHE A 195 -0.68 11.46 9.99
C PHE A 195 0.53 10.49 9.91
N PHE A 196 1.18 10.38 8.75
CA PHE A 196 2.39 9.53 8.65
C PHE A 196 3.57 10.08 9.44
N ARG A 197 3.87 11.38 9.31
CA ARG A 197 5.05 12.00 9.93
C ARG A 197 4.92 12.18 11.43
N ASP A 198 3.80 12.74 11.89
CA ASP A 198 3.61 13.21 13.25
C ASP A 198 2.90 12.18 14.13
N HIS A 199 1.98 11.40 13.58
CA HIS A 199 1.26 10.36 14.34
C HIS A 199 1.99 9.02 14.30
N LEU A 200 2.24 8.48 13.09
CA LEU A 200 2.95 7.20 12.92
C LEU A 200 4.49 7.30 13.05
N LYS A 201 5.04 8.53 13.08
CA LYS A 201 6.48 8.80 13.21
C LYS A 201 7.34 8.17 12.10
N LEU A 202 6.80 8.10 10.88
CA LEU A 202 7.48 7.52 9.72
C LEU A 202 8.26 8.58 8.95
N SER A 203 9.46 8.22 8.50
CA SER A 203 10.33 9.11 7.73
C SER A 203 10.11 9.04 6.21
N GLN A 204 9.44 7.99 5.73
CA GLN A 204 9.16 7.75 4.32
C GLN A 204 7.70 7.31 4.19
N ALA A 205 6.94 8.04 3.38
CA ALA A 205 5.56 7.69 3.08
C ALA A 205 5.18 8.16 1.67
N LEU A 206 4.31 7.41 1.01
CA LEU A 206 3.92 7.56 -0.38
C LEU A 206 2.40 7.59 -0.49
N TYR A 207 1.90 8.56 -1.25
CA TYR A 207 0.51 8.58 -1.64
C TYR A 207 0.25 7.55 -2.73
N PHE A 208 -0.83 6.79 -2.60
CA PHE A 208 -1.27 5.84 -3.62
C PHE A 208 -2.21 6.53 -4.63
N ASP A 209 -3.45 6.09 -4.80
CA ASP A 209 -4.32 6.62 -5.85
C ASP A 209 -5.22 7.79 -5.39
N GLY A 210 -5.44 8.71 -6.34
CA GLY A 210 -6.12 9.99 -6.26
C GLY A 210 -7.63 9.94 -6.14
N LYS A 211 -8.27 9.23 -7.08
CA LYS A 211 -9.71 9.37 -7.33
C LYS A 211 -10.52 8.24 -6.72
N VAL A 212 -9.88 7.11 -6.45
CA VAL A 212 -10.48 5.93 -5.87
C VAL A 212 -9.56 5.44 -4.76
N SER A 213 -10.06 5.50 -3.52
CA SER A 213 -9.41 4.88 -2.36
C SER A 213 -10.38 3.87 -1.77
N ARG A 214 -9.97 2.61 -1.72
CA ARG A 214 -10.78 1.48 -1.25
C ARG A 214 -9.94 0.59 -0.34
N LEU A 215 -10.57 0.09 0.71
CA LEU A 215 -9.97 -0.84 1.67
C LEU A 215 -10.81 -2.13 1.76
N TYR A 216 -10.10 -3.25 1.78
CA TYR A 216 -10.58 -4.55 2.23
C TYR A 216 -9.86 -4.88 3.54
N ALA A 217 -10.63 -4.96 4.63
CA ALA A 217 -10.17 -5.24 5.99
C ALA A 217 -11.25 -6.07 6.72
N PRO A 218 -11.32 -7.38 6.47
CA PRO A 218 -12.38 -8.26 7.00
C PRO A 218 -12.41 -8.31 8.53
N ALA A 219 -11.26 -8.18 9.21
CA ALA A 219 -11.20 -8.08 10.67
C ALA A 219 -11.96 -6.87 11.24
N LEU A 220 -12.15 -5.82 10.44
CA LEU A 220 -12.97 -4.66 10.76
C LEU A 220 -14.38 -4.73 10.16
N GLY A 221 -14.75 -5.83 9.52
CA GLY A 221 -16.00 -5.96 8.77
C GLY A 221 -16.11 -5.01 7.58
N ARG A 222 -14.98 -4.52 7.05
CA ARG A 222 -14.92 -3.50 5.99
C ARG A 222 -14.49 -4.10 4.65
N SER A 223 -15.29 -3.87 3.62
CA SER A 223 -14.95 -4.14 2.23
C SER A 223 -15.57 -3.07 1.34
N ASP A 224 -14.76 -2.08 0.96
CA ASP A 224 -15.25 -0.93 0.19
C ASP A 224 -15.57 -1.36 -1.25
N ILE A 225 -16.80 -1.08 -1.71
CA ILE A 225 -17.24 -1.33 -3.10
C ILE A 225 -16.96 -0.12 -4.00
N GLY A 226 -16.86 -0.35 -5.31
CA GLY A 226 -16.65 0.74 -6.27
C GLY A 226 -16.24 0.27 -7.65
N PHE A 227 -15.82 1.22 -8.49
CA PHE A 227 -15.34 0.94 -9.85
C PHE A 227 -14.12 0.00 -9.86
N PRO A 228 -13.89 -0.69 -10.99
CA PRO A 228 -12.72 -1.54 -11.14
C PRO A 228 -11.41 -0.78 -10.85
N LEU A 229 -10.52 -1.43 -10.11
CA LEU A 229 -9.20 -0.93 -9.71
C LEU A 229 -8.10 -1.31 -10.71
N GLY A 230 -6.98 -0.60 -10.68
CA GLY A 230 -5.73 -1.00 -11.33
C GLY A 230 -4.83 -1.78 -10.37
N PRO A 231 -3.57 -1.37 -10.19
CA PRO A 231 -2.68 -1.92 -9.17
C PRO A 231 -3.35 -2.01 -7.80
N MET A 232 -3.27 -3.17 -7.18
CA MET A 232 -3.69 -3.41 -5.81
C MET A 232 -2.53 -4.02 -5.03
N VAL A 233 -2.53 -3.80 -3.72
CA VAL A 233 -1.61 -4.39 -2.75
C VAL A 233 -2.44 -5.14 -1.72
N GLY A 234 -1.99 -6.31 -1.28
CA GLY A 234 -2.68 -7.08 -0.26
C GLY A 234 -1.79 -8.03 0.51
N ALA A 235 -2.14 -8.28 1.77
CA ALA A 235 -1.49 -9.27 2.60
C ALA A 235 -2.30 -10.58 2.57
N VAL A 236 -1.61 -11.68 2.35
CA VAL A 236 -2.21 -13.02 2.29
C VAL A 236 -1.64 -13.93 3.38
N ILE A 237 -2.45 -14.86 3.84
CA ILE A 237 -2.09 -15.91 4.80
C ILE A 237 -2.53 -17.27 4.27
N ASP A 238 -2.07 -18.35 4.90
CA ASP A 238 -2.60 -19.69 4.62
C ASP A 238 -4.09 -19.76 5.00
N ALA A 239 -4.90 -20.35 4.12
CA ALA A 239 -6.33 -20.53 4.38
C ALA A 239 -6.55 -21.39 5.63
N GLY A 240 -7.54 -21.02 6.45
CA GLY A 240 -7.85 -21.69 7.71
C GLY A 240 -6.97 -21.29 8.89
N THR A 241 -5.99 -20.40 8.70
CA THR A 241 -5.30 -19.73 9.80
C THR A 241 -6.31 -18.87 10.57
N ALA A 242 -6.38 -19.04 11.89
CA ALA A 242 -7.20 -18.19 12.74
C ALA A 242 -6.70 -16.74 12.66
N VAL A 243 -7.62 -15.82 12.37
CA VAL A 243 -7.37 -14.38 12.35
C VAL A 243 -8.01 -13.83 13.62
N ASP A 244 -7.19 -13.32 14.54
CA ASP A 244 -7.66 -12.69 15.78
C ASP A 244 -8.20 -11.28 15.55
#